data_AF-A0A6J5K5M1-F1
#
_entry.id   AF-A0A6J5K5M1-F1
#
_cell.length_a   1.000
_cell.length_b   1.000
_cell.length_c   1.000
_cell.angle_alpha   90.00
_cell.angle_beta   90.00
_cell.angle_gamma   90.00
#
_symmetry.space_group_name_H-M   'P 1'
#
loop_
_entity.id
_entity.type
_entity.pdbx_description
1 polymer ?
#
loop_
_entity_poly.entity_id
_entity_poly.type
_entity_poly.pdbx_seq_one_letter_code
_entity_poly.pdbx_strand_id
1 'polypeptide(L)'
;MSDYASPIVAPTFDFARSPPVAPATDKPKARRRRKWPKRDMPRERLIDQGPGVLSDTEMIVLVLGSGLPGHDVFSVARDLLERFGSLRAMLDATYADFDGLRGIGPAKKAQLLAIMEMARRSLVDKMRRRSLMNSPEAVEDYLRLLIGGRPQEVFVSLFLDARHRLIRSEESARGTLTRMAVYPREIVRRALALNAASLIVAHNHPSGAVQPSASDCRLTRTLREALALIDVQLADHLVIGADSVYSFARAGWP
;
A
#
# COMPACT_ATOMS: atom_id res chain seq x y z
N MET A 1 71.16 -6.39 -73.62
CA MET A 1 69.81 -6.99 -73.72
C MET A 1 69.22 -7.03 -72.32
N SER A 2 67.93 -6.75 -72.20
CA SER A 2 66.98 -6.99 -71.09
C SER A 2 67.45 -7.79 -69.86
N ASP A 3 67.00 -7.55 -68.63
CA ASP A 3 66.09 -6.55 -68.02
C ASP A 3 66.55 -6.39 -66.53
N TYR A 4 65.96 -5.65 -65.58
CA TYR A 4 64.62 -5.05 -65.38
C TYR A 4 64.77 -3.70 -64.65
N ALA A 5 63.74 -2.85 -64.73
CA ALA A 5 63.56 -1.71 -63.83
C ALA A 5 62.12 -1.68 -63.29
N SER A 6 61.97 -1.51 -61.98
CA SER A 6 60.68 -1.23 -61.33
C SER A 6 60.92 -0.28 -60.13
N PRO A 7 60.56 1.00 -60.22
CA PRO A 7 60.68 1.93 -59.10
C PRO A 7 59.57 1.70 -58.07
N ILE A 8 59.91 1.90 -56.80
CA ILE A 8 59.00 1.73 -55.66
C ILE A 8 57.96 2.87 -55.67
N VAL A 9 56.67 2.52 -55.72
CA VAL A 9 55.56 3.47 -55.59
C VAL A 9 55.16 3.58 -54.12
N ALA A 10 55.22 4.79 -53.56
CA ALA A 10 54.75 5.07 -52.21
C ALA A 10 53.21 5.12 -52.17
N PRO A 11 52.56 4.63 -51.08
CA PRO A 11 51.10 4.63 -50.99
C PRO A 11 50.54 6.04 -50.79
N THR A 12 49.58 6.41 -51.62
CA THR A 12 48.77 7.62 -51.48
C THR A 12 47.77 7.46 -50.34
N PHE A 13 47.87 8.31 -49.31
CA PHE A 13 46.84 8.45 -48.29
C PHE A 13 45.65 9.23 -48.85
N ASP A 14 44.50 8.56 -48.99
CA ASP A 14 43.25 9.18 -49.41
C ASP A 14 42.56 9.87 -48.22
N PHE A 15 42.41 11.20 -48.30
CA PHE A 15 41.69 12.00 -47.32
C PHE A 15 40.17 11.90 -47.56
N ALA A 16 39.60 10.74 -47.24
CA ALA A 16 38.16 10.53 -47.25
C ALA A 16 37.47 11.51 -46.29
N ARG A 17 36.58 12.36 -46.85
CA ARG A 17 35.88 13.43 -46.13
C ARG A 17 35.00 12.88 -45.00
N SER A 18 35.09 13.47 -43.81
CA SER A 18 34.15 13.22 -42.71
C SER A 18 32.70 13.51 -43.14
N PRO A 19 31.71 12.71 -42.72
CA PRO A 19 30.30 12.98 -43.00
C PRO A 19 29.82 14.25 -42.28
N PRO A 20 28.78 14.94 -42.80
CA PRO A 20 28.29 16.18 -42.20
C PRO A 20 27.70 15.94 -40.81
N VAL A 21 28.08 16.79 -39.85
CA VAL A 21 27.50 16.82 -38.51
C VAL A 21 26.03 17.21 -38.61
N ALA A 22 25.12 16.35 -38.12
CA ALA A 22 23.70 16.65 -38.08
C ALA A 22 23.43 17.91 -37.23
N PRO A 23 22.46 18.77 -37.61
CA PRO A 23 22.17 20.00 -36.87
C PRO A 23 21.75 19.68 -35.43
N ALA A 24 22.28 20.44 -34.48
CA ALA A 24 22.00 20.26 -33.06
C ALA A 24 20.49 20.35 -32.80
N THR A 25 19.92 19.30 -32.21
CA THR A 25 18.51 19.26 -31.86
C THR A 25 18.20 20.28 -30.76
N ASP A 26 17.16 21.10 -31.00
CA ASP A 26 16.81 22.22 -30.12
C ASP A 26 16.48 21.71 -28.71
N LYS A 27 17.08 22.32 -27.68
CA LYS A 27 16.92 21.85 -26.29
C LYS A 27 15.47 22.08 -25.87
N PRO A 28 14.78 21.09 -25.27
CA PRO A 28 13.37 21.24 -24.91
C PRO A 28 13.18 22.41 -23.95
N LYS A 29 12.47 23.45 -24.41
CA LYS A 29 12.21 24.67 -23.65
C LYS A 29 11.55 24.33 -22.31
N ALA A 30 12.17 24.78 -21.22
CA ALA A 30 11.69 24.51 -19.87
C ALA A 30 10.22 24.97 -19.72
N ARG A 31 9.32 24.02 -19.40
CA ARG A 31 7.88 24.30 -19.24
C ARG A 31 7.72 25.36 -18.14
N ARG A 32 7.13 26.52 -18.48
CA ARG A 32 6.86 27.62 -17.54
C ARG A 32 6.11 27.08 -16.31
N ARG A 33 6.62 27.35 -15.10
CA ARG A 33 5.88 27.08 -13.86
C ARG A 33 4.54 27.82 -13.92
N ARG A 34 3.43 27.07 -13.93
CA ARG A 34 2.07 27.62 -13.85
C ARG A 34 1.95 28.31 -12.48
N LYS A 35 1.87 29.64 -12.45
CA LYS A 35 1.63 30.38 -11.20
C LYS A 35 0.16 30.22 -10.83
N TRP A 36 -0.13 29.42 -9.82
CA TRP A 36 -1.45 29.36 -9.20
C TRP A 36 -1.66 30.63 -8.35
N PRO A 37 -2.88 31.21 -8.32
CA PRO A 37 -3.25 32.20 -7.32
C PRO A 37 -3.03 31.66 -5.91
N LYS A 38 -2.61 32.51 -4.96
CA LYS A 38 -2.27 32.04 -3.58
C LYS A 38 -3.43 31.27 -2.93
N ARG A 39 -4.68 31.74 -3.08
CA ARG A 39 -5.88 31.09 -2.52
C ARG A 39 -6.16 29.69 -3.08
N ASP A 40 -5.68 29.39 -4.28
CA ASP A 40 -5.87 28.08 -4.92
C ASP A 40 -4.75 27.11 -4.54
N MET A 41 -3.69 27.57 -3.85
CA MET A 41 -2.62 26.69 -3.38
C MET A 41 -3.16 25.74 -2.29
N PRO A 42 -2.80 24.44 -2.32
CA PRO A 42 -3.30 23.44 -1.37
C PRO A 42 -3.20 23.83 0.10
N ARG A 43 -2.17 24.60 0.48
CA ARG A 43 -1.96 25.01 1.88
C ARG A 43 -2.98 26.04 2.35
N GLU A 44 -3.27 27.04 1.52
CA GLU A 44 -4.26 28.05 1.88
C GLU A 44 -5.67 27.44 1.84
N ARG A 45 -5.96 26.57 0.86
CA ARG A 45 -7.20 25.77 0.82
C ARG A 45 -7.39 24.91 2.07
N LEU A 46 -6.34 24.24 2.56
CA LEU A 46 -6.37 23.46 3.81
C LEU A 46 -6.72 24.32 5.02
N ILE A 47 -6.17 25.53 5.10
CA ILE A 47 -6.37 26.46 6.22
C ILE A 47 -7.78 27.06 6.17
N ASP A 48 -8.21 27.54 5.01
CA ASP A 48 -9.47 28.27 4.83
C ASP A 48 -10.71 27.36 4.79
N GLN A 49 -10.57 26.11 4.30
CA GLN A 49 -11.69 25.21 3.98
C GLN A 49 -11.55 23.80 4.59
N GLY A 50 -10.44 23.51 5.26
CA GLY A 50 -10.17 22.20 5.85
C GLY A 50 -9.71 21.14 4.83
N PRO A 51 -9.41 19.91 5.30
CA PRO A 51 -8.81 18.88 4.44
C PRO A 51 -9.79 18.28 3.42
N GLY A 52 -11.10 18.34 3.68
CA GLY A 52 -12.12 17.69 2.84
C GLY A 52 -12.31 18.26 1.44
N VAL A 53 -11.73 19.43 1.14
CA VAL A 53 -11.78 20.03 -0.21
C VAL A 53 -10.57 19.67 -1.08
N LEU A 54 -9.56 19.02 -0.51
CA LEU A 54 -8.32 18.68 -1.21
C LEU A 54 -8.45 17.36 -1.95
N SER A 55 -7.93 17.31 -3.17
CA SER A 55 -7.70 16.04 -3.87
C SER A 55 -6.48 15.30 -3.28
N ASP A 56 -6.42 13.98 -3.49
CA ASP A 56 -5.28 13.13 -3.10
C ASP A 56 -3.93 13.69 -3.60
N THR A 57 -3.90 14.23 -4.82
CA THR A 57 -2.70 14.87 -5.39
C THR A 57 -2.27 16.08 -4.56
N GLU A 58 -3.22 16.93 -4.15
CA GLU A 58 -2.95 18.12 -3.34
C GLU A 58 -2.51 17.75 -1.92
N MET A 59 -3.09 16.68 -1.36
CA MET A 59 -2.69 16.10 -0.07
C MET A 59 -1.22 15.65 -0.11
N ILE A 60 -0.81 14.92 -1.16
CA ILE A 60 0.59 14.52 -1.35
C ILE A 60 1.50 15.73 -1.58
N VAL A 61 1.07 16.72 -2.37
CA VAL A 61 1.85 17.97 -2.59
C VAL A 61 2.16 18.66 -1.26
N LEU A 62 1.21 18.72 -0.34
CA LEU A 62 1.43 19.30 0.99
C LEU A 62 2.45 18.52 1.81
N VAL A 63 2.39 17.19 1.78
CA VAL A 63 3.39 16.33 2.44
C VAL A 63 4.77 16.54 1.82
N LEU A 64 4.89 16.46 0.50
CA LEU A 64 6.18 16.59 -0.20
C LEU A 64 6.79 18.01 -0.15
N GLY A 65 6.01 19.02 0.19
CA GLY A 65 6.43 20.42 0.30
C GLY A 65 6.89 21.00 -1.05
N SER A 66 8.20 21.13 -1.24
CA SER A 66 8.79 21.72 -2.45
C SER A 66 9.26 20.65 -3.46
N GLY A 67 9.04 20.93 -4.75
CA GLY A 67 9.60 20.13 -5.85
C GLY A 67 11.08 20.40 -6.10
N LEU A 68 11.74 19.54 -6.88
CA LEU A 68 13.11 19.78 -7.34
C LEU A 68 13.17 20.92 -8.36
N PRO A 69 14.34 21.55 -8.59
CA PRO A 69 14.57 22.38 -9.76
C PRO A 69 14.16 21.67 -11.06
N GLY A 70 13.40 22.36 -11.90
CA GLY A 70 12.86 21.83 -13.16
C GLY A 70 11.71 20.81 -13.05
N HIS A 71 11.34 20.33 -11.86
CA HIS A 71 10.26 19.36 -11.68
C HIS A 71 9.12 19.96 -10.83
N ASP A 72 7.88 19.68 -11.21
CA ASP A 72 6.69 20.15 -10.51
C ASP A 72 6.37 19.19 -9.36
N VAL A 73 6.08 19.71 -8.16
CA VAL A 73 5.69 18.84 -7.03
C VAL A 73 4.37 18.11 -7.32
N PHE A 74 3.49 18.73 -8.11
CA PHE A 74 2.26 18.08 -8.58
C PHE A 74 2.52 16.96 -9.59
N SER A 75 3.64 16.95 -10.34
CA SER A 75 3.97 15.78 -11.17
C SER A 75 4.41 14.62 -10.29
N VAL A 76 5.35 14.85 -9.36
CA VAL A 76 5.80 13.83 -8.40
C VAL A 76 4.63 13.24 -7.59
N ALA A 77 3.64 14.06 -7.22
CA ALA A 77 2.43 13.61 -6.55
C ALA A 77 1.51 12.74 -7.44
N ARG A 78 1.42 13.02 -8.75
CA ARG A 78 0.70 12.16 -9.70
C ARG A 78 1.46 10.88 -9.99
N ASP A 79 2.77 10.95 -10.20
CA ASP A 79 3.64 9.79 -10.44
C ASP A 79 3.55 8.78 -9.27
N LEU A 80 3.37 9.28 -8.04
CA LEU A 80 3.04 8.47 -6.85
C LEU A 80 1.67 7.79 -6.96
N LEU A 81 0.60 8.57 -7.21
CA LEU A 81 -0.75 8.02 -7.31
C LEU A 81 -0.93 7.05 -8.47
N GLU A 82 -0.22 7.26 -9.58
CA GLU A 82 -0.21 6.34 -10.72
C GLU A 82 0.53 5.04 -10.39
N ARG A 83 1.65 5.12 -9.64
CA ARG A 83 2.41 3.93 -9.21
C ARG A 83 1.69 3.08 -8.15
N PHE A 84 1.02 3.73 -7.20
CA PHE A 84 0.35 3.04 -6.08
C PHE A 84 -1.16 2.84 -6.31
N GLY A 85 -1.77 3.50 -7.29
CA GLY A 85 -3.21 3.47 -7.58
C GLY A 85 -4.08 4.31 -6.62
N SER A 86 -3.74 4.39 -5.33
CA SER A 86 -4.48 5.20 -4.34
C SER A 86 -3.64 5.57 -3.12
N LEU A 87 -4.07 6.58 -2.35
CA LEU A 87 -3.52 6.89 -1.02
C LEU A 87 -3.59 5.69 -0.06
N ARG A 88 -4.59 4.82 -0.20
CA ARG A 88 -4.73 3.64 0.66
C ARG A 88 -3.66 2.60 0.37
N ALA A 89 -3.41 2.30 -0.91
CA ALA A 89 -2.36 1.37 -1.30
C ALA A 89 -0.95 1.91 -0.98
N MET A 90 -0.77 3.24 -0.87
CA MET A 90 0.46 3.81 -0.33
C MET A 90 0.71 3.42 1.15
N LEU A 91 -0.33 3.17 1.97
CA LEU A 91 -0.16 2.87 3.41
C LEU A 91 0.61 1.57 3.67
N ASP A 92 0.58 0.62 2.73
CA ASP A 92 1.35 -0.63 2.75
C ASP A 92 2.76 -0.49 2.13
N ALA A 93 3.12 0.68 1.59
CA ALA A 93 4.37 0.87 0.86
C ALA A 93 5.62 0.76 1.76
N THR A 94 6.60 0.00 1.31
CA THR A 94 7.92 -0.11 1.93
C THR A 94 8.86 1.00 1.43
N TYR A 95 10.04 1.15 2.05
CA TYR A 95 11.06 2.10 1.61
C TYR A 95 11.54 1.86 0.16
N ALA A 96 11.54 0.60 -0.29
CA ALA A 96 11.95 0.19 -1.63
C ALA A 96 10.89 0.50 -2.69
N ASP A 97 9.60 0.54 -2.32
CA ASP A 97 8.52 0.85 -3.27
C ASP A 97 8.56 2.30 -3.79
N PHE A 98 9.37 3.16 -3.16
CA PHE A 98 9.68 4.51 -3.63
C PHE A 98 10.96 4.61 -4.49
N ASP A 99 11.67 3.50 -4.75
CA ASP A 99 12.88 3.52 -5.59
C ASP A 99 12.58 3.84 -7.05
N GLY A 100 13.50 4.59 -7.68
CA GLY A 100 13.34 5.10 -9.05
C GLY A 100 12.47 6.36 -9.19
N LEU A 101 11.71 6.77 -8.16
CA LEU A 101 10.86 7.97 -8.22
C LEU A 101 11.69 9.25 -8.15
N ARG A 102 11.78 9.99 -9.26
CA ARG A 102 12.43 11.31 -9.31
C ARG A 102 11.78 12.28 -8.33
N GLY A 103 12.61 12.99 -7.55
CA GLY A 103 12.13 13.97 -6.57
C GLY A 103 11.76 13.40 -5.20
N ILE A 104 11.88 12.09 -4.99
CA ILE A 104 11.63 11.42 -3.71
C ILE A 104 12.94 10.83 -3.16
N GLY A 105 13.79 11.71 -2.61
CA GLY A 105 14.99 11.31 -1.88
C GLY A 105 14.67 10.75 -0.47
N PRO A 106 15.70 10.24 0.25
CA PRO A 106 15.54 9.55 1.54
C PRO A 106 14.66 10.29 2.57
N ALA A 107 14.81 11.62 2.68
CA ALA A 107 14.02 12.44 3.61
C ALA A 107 12.52 12.39 3.31
N LYS A 108 12.12 12.45 2.03
CA LYS A 108 10.72 12.39 1.61
C LYS A 108 10.14 10.98 1.75
N LYS A 109 10.94 9.94 1.50
CA LYS A 109 10.55 8.55 1.79
C LYS A 109 10.26 8.36 3.28
N ALA A 110 11.17 8.79 4.15
CA ALA A 110 11.00 8.70 5.60
C ALA A 110 9.77 9.49 6.09
N GLN A 111 9.53 10.68 5.52
CA GLN A 111 8.36 11.50 5.83
C GLN A 111 7.04 10.83 5.43
N LEU A 112 6.94 10.27 4.22
CA LEU A 112 5.77 9.51 3.77
C LEU A 112 5.53 8.30 4.68
N LEU A 113 6.55 7.46 4.89
CA LEU A 113 6.48 6.29 5.78
C LEU A 113 6.04 6.65 7.20
N ALA A 114 6.55 7.76 7.76
CA ALA A 114 6.16 8.22 9.08
C ALA A 114 4.69 8.64 9.15
N ILE A 115 4.16 9.34 8.14
CA ILE A 115 2.75 9.75 8.08
C ILE A 115 1.82 8.54 7.96
N MET A 116 2.20 7.58 7.13
CA MET A 116 1.44 6.34 6.92
C MET A 116 1.43 5.47 8.19
N GLU A 117 2.57 5.37 8.88
CA GLU A 117 2.67 4.73 10.20
C GLU A 117 1.86 5.46 11.29
N MET A 118 1.82 6.80 11.29
CA MET A 118 0.98 7.58 12.20
C MET A 118 -0.52 7.34 11.98
N ALA A 119 -0.97 7.29 10.72
CA ALA A 119 -2.35 6.96 10.37
C ALA A 119 -2.72 5.55 10.87
N ARG A 120 -1.87 4.56 10.61
CA ARG A 120 -2.02 3.17 11.07
C ARG A 120 -2.09 3.08 12.61
N ARG A 121 -1.21 3.79 13.33
CA ARG A 121 -1.22 3.82 14.82
C ARG A 121 -2.47 4.50 15.39
N SER A 122 -2.96 5.58 14.78
CA SER A 122 -4.17 6.27 15.21
C SER A 122 -5.40 5.36 15.19
N LEU A 123 -5.50 4.49 14.18
CA LEU A 123 -6.61 3.53 14.06
C LEU A 123 -6.49 2.39 15.10
N VAL A 124 -5.29 1.87 15.35
CA VAL A 124 -5.04 0.91 16.45
C VAL A 124 -5.44 1.50 17.82
N ASP A 125 -5.11 2.77 18.09
CA ASP A 125 -5.44 3.42 19.36
C ASP A 125 -6.96 3.61 19.54
N LYS A 126 -7.68 3.98 18.47
CA LYS A 126 -9.16 4.01 18.48
C LYS A 126 -9.77 2.66 18.89
N MET A 127 -9.25 1.55 18.33
CA MET A 127 -9.72 0.19 18.62
C MET A 127 -9.41 -0.33 20.02
N ARG A 128 -8.32 0.16 20.64
CA ARG A 128 -8.00 -0.17 22.04
C ARG A 128 -8.86 0.58 23.04
N ARG A 129 -9.27 1.81 22.71
CA ARG A 129 -10.04 2.68 23.62
C ARG A 129 -11.55 2.51 23.51
N ARG A 130 -12.07 2.10 22.35
CA ARG A 130 -13.52 1.97 22.08
C ARG A 130 -13.91 0.50 21.93
N SER A 131 -15.16 0.18 22.25
CA SER A 131 -15.77 -1.12 21.93
C SER A 131 -15.91 -1.25 20.41
N LEU A 132 -15.41 -2.36 19.85
CA LEU A 132 -15.48 -2.64 18.42
C LEU A 132 -16.90 -2.95 17.93
N MET A 133 -17.74 -3.52 18.79
CA MET A 133 -19.16 -3.79 18.48
C MET A 133 -19.96 -2.50 18.22
N ASN A 134 -19.50 -1.36 18.72
CA ASN A 134 -20.17 -0.06 18.53
C ASN A 134 -19.76 0.65 17.23
N SER A 135 -18.83 0.09 16.44
CA SER A 135 -18.52 0.54 15.08
C SER A 135 -17.85 -0.58 14.29
N PRO A 136 -18.64 -1.49 13.69
CA PRO A 136 -18.15 -2.52 12.78
C PRO A 136 -17.30 -1.95 11.63
N GLU A 137 -17.64 -0.74 11.16
CA GLU A 137 -16.93 -0.03 10.09
C GLU A 137 -15.49 0.28 10.49
N ALA A 138 -15.23 0.62 11.76
CA ALA A 138 -13.88 0.84 12.26
C ALA A 138 -13.04 -0.45 12.32
N VAL A 139 -13.68 -1.62 12.46
CA VAL A 139 -13.03 -2.94 12.35
C VAL A 139 -12.72 -3.24 10.90
N GLU A 140 -13.68 -3.05 9.99
CA GLU A 140 -13.48 -3.22 8.55
C GLU A 140 -12.34 -2.32 8.05
N ASP A 141 -12.34 -1.03 8.39
CA ASP A 141 -11.31 -0.07 7.99
C ASP A 141 -9.93 -0.40 8.55
N TYR A 142 -9.86 -0.88 9.79
CA TYR A 142 -8.59 -1.34 10.35
C TYR A 142 -8.03 -2.56 9.58
N LEU A 143 -8.88 -3.54 9.29
CA LEU A 143 -8.49 -4.75 8.58
C LEU A 143 -8.15 -4.47 7.10
N ARG A 144 -8.90 -3.57 6.45
CA ARG A 144 -8.62 -3.02 5.12
C ARG A 144 -7.23 -2.39 5.00
N LEU A 145 -6.66 -1.91 6.11
CA LEU A 145 -5.32 -1.34 6.21
C LEU A 145 -4.25 -2.27 6.78
N LEU A 146 -4.65 -3.34 7.48
CA LEU A 146 -3.72 -4.32 8.03
C LEU A 146 -3.37 -5.43 7.02
N ILE A 147 -4.38 -5.82 6.21
CA ILE A 147 -4.28 -6.95 5.28
C ILE A 147 -4.81 -6.65 3.87
N GLY A 148 -5.63 -5.62 3.67
CA GLY A 148 -6.32 -5.38 2.39
C GLY A 148 -5.42 -5.19 1.17
N GLY A 149 -4.25 -4.55 1.32
CA GLY A 149 -3.27 -4.37 0.23
C GLY A 149 -2.19 -5.46 0.15
N ARG A 150 -2.24 -6.51 0.99
CA ARG A 150 -1.18 -7.53 1.03
C ARG A 150 -1.22 -8.41 -0.24
N PRO A 151 -0.09 -8.62 -0.94
CA PRO A 151 -0.05 -9.37 -2.21
C PRO A 151 -0.18 -10.89 -2.05
N GLN A 152 -0.26 -11.40 -0.81
CA GLN A 152 -0.65 -12.77 -0.51
C GLN A 152 -1.81 -12.76 0.47
N GLU A 153 -2.49 -13.89 0.58
CA GLU A 153 -3.49 -14.14 1.61
C GLU A 153 -2.85 -14.12 3.01
N VAL A 154 -3.48 -13.42 3.95
CA VAL A 154 -3.03 -13.24 5.33
C VAL A 154 -4.23 -13.39 6.25
N PHE A 155 -4.15 -14.30 7.23
CA PHE A 155 -5.18 -14.48 8.26
C PHE A 155 -4.78 -13.75 9.55
N VAL A 156 -5.67 -12.92 10.07
CA VAL A 156 -5.46 -12.19 11.34
C VAL A 156 -6.53 -12.54 12.36
N SER A 157 -6.13 -12.54 13.62
CA SER A 157 -6.99 -12.73 14.79
C SER A 157 -6.99 -11.47 15.65
N LEU A 158 -8.18 -10.93 15.94
CA LEU A 158 -8.41 -9.81 16.84
C LEU A 158 -9.00 -10.33 18.15
N PHE A 159 -8.17 -10.41 19.18
CA PHE A 159 -8.54 -10.90 20.51
C PHE A 159 -9.14 -9.75 21.33
N LEU A 160 -10.35 -9.92 21.84
CA LEU A 160 -11.15 -8.88 22.47
C LEU A 160 -11.48 -9.19 23.93
N ASP A 161 -11.60 -8.14 24.75
CA ASP A 161 -12.07 -8.26 26.13
C ASP A 161 -13.60 -8.38 26.24
N ALA A 162 -14.13 -8.55 27.46
CA ALA A 162 -15.57 -8.64 27.73
C ALA A 162 -16.35 -7.33 27.46
N ARG A 163 -15.68 -6.25 27.03
CA ARG A 163 -16.29 -5.00 26.55
C ARG A 163 -16.05 -4.81 25.05
N HIS A 164 -15.65 -5.87 24.35
CA HIS A 164 -15.25 -5.93 22.95
C HIS A 164 -14.19 -4.90 22.55
N ARG A 165 -13.25 -4.57 23.45
CA ARG A 165 -12.09 -3.73 23.15
C ARG A 165 -10.93 -4.60 22.69
N LEU A 166 -10.11 -4.10 21.75
CA LEU A 166 -8.98 -4.86 21.23
C LEU A 166 -7.88 -5.05 22.29
N ILE A 167 -7.69 -6.30 22.75
CA ILE A 167 -6.52 -6.70 23.55
C ILE A 167 -5.30 -6.76 22.63
N ARG A 168 -5.41 -7.54 21.54
CA ARG A 168 -4.29 -7.79 20.63
C ARG A 168 -4.77 -8.19 19.23
N SER A 169 -4.01 -7.78 18.22
CA SER A 169 -4.14 -8.24 16.84
C SER A 169 -2.91 -9.09 16.49
N GLU A 170 -3.10 -10.27 15.89
CA GLU A 170 -1.99 -11.16 15.49
C GLU A 170 -2.20 -11.74 14.08
N GLU A 171 -1.17 -11.65 13.23
CA GLU A 171 -1.07 -12.44 12.00
C GLU A 171 -0.94 -13.92 12.40
N SER A 172 -2.01 -14.69 12.20
CA SER A 172 -2.18 -16.06 12.70
C SER A 172 -1.81 -17.11 11.66
N ALA A 173 -1.95 -16.77 10.39
CA ALA A 173 -1.42 -17.52 9.26
C ALA A 173 -1.10 -16.57 8.10
N ARG A 174 -0.21 -17.01 7.22
CA ARG A 174 0.14 -16.31 5.99
C ARG A 174 0.23 -17.35 4.87
N GLY A 175 -0.46 -17.09 3.78
CA GLY A 175 -0.49 -17.96 2.61
C GLY A 175 0.87 -18.03 1.92
N THR A 176 1.09 -19.17 1.27
CA THR A 176 2.07 -19.31 0.19
C THR A 176 1.34 -19.22 -1.16
N LEU A 177 2.06 -19.38 -2.27
CA LEU A 177 1.49 -19.26 -3.63
C LEU A 177 0.29 -20.18 -3.92
N THR A 178 0.13 -21.27 -3.16
CA THR A 178 -0.89 -22.31 -3.43
C THR A 178 -1.97 -22.44 -2.37
N ARG A 179 -1.65 -22.31 -1.08
CA ARG A 179 -2.61 -22.38 0.05
C ARG A 179 -2.12 -21.61 1.28
N MET A 180 -3.07 -21.20 2.12
CA MET A 180 -2.86 -20.86 3.52
C MET A 180 -3.36 -21.99 4.44
N ALA A 181 -2.60 -22.31 5.48
CA ALA A 181 -3.00 -23.27 6.52
C ALA A 181 -3.25 -22.53 7.83
N VAL A 182 -4.52 -22.42 8.22
CA VAL A 182 -4.92 -21.90 9.54
C VAL A 182 -5.14 -23.08 10.48
N TYR A 183 -4.58 -23.03 11.68
CA TYR A 183 -4.70 -24.09 12.68
C TYR A 183 -5.58 -23.61 13.85
N PRO A 184 -6.86 -24.03 13.95
CA PRO A 184 -7.76 -23.62 15.02
C PRO A 184 -7.19 -23.78 16.43
N ARG A 185 -6.43 -24.87 16.67
CA ARG A 185 -5.76 -25.12 17.96
C ARG A 185 -4.85 -23.98 18.42
N GLU A 186 -4.16 -23.31 17.48
CA GLU A 186 -3.28 -22.19 17.83
C GLU A 186 -4.09 -20.96 18.20
N ILE A 187 -5.14 -20.65 17.42
CA ILE A 187 -6.04 -19.53 17.70
C ILE A 187 -6.72 -19.69 19.07
N VAL A 188 -7.23 -20.89 19.38
CA VAL A 188 -7.81 -21.25 20.69
C VAL A 188 -6.78 -21.09 21.81
N ARG A 189 -5.55 -21.61 21.62
CA ARG A 189 -4.44 -21.46 22.58
C ARG A 189 -4.07 -19.98 22.82
N ARG A 190 -4.11 -19.14 21.77
CA ARG A 190 -3.86 -17.69 21.89
C ARG A 190 -5.01 -16.97 22.60
N ALA A 191 -6.25 -17.33 22.33
CA ALA A 191 -7.42 -16.76 23.01
C ALA A 191 -7.35 -16.97 24.54
N LEU A 192 -7.08 -18.21 24.96
CA LEU A 192 -6.85 -18.55 26.38
C LEU A 192 -5.67 -17.77 26.96
N ALA A 193 -4.51 -17.77 26.30
CA ALA A 193 -3.31 -17.08 26.77
C ALA A 193 -3.45 -15.56 26.88
N LEU A 194 -4.45 -14.96 26.21
CA LEU A 194 -4.75 -13.54 26.24
C LEU A 194 -5.97 -13.21 27.12
N ASN A 195 -6.63 -14.21 27.72
CA ASN A 195 -7.92 -14.09 28.41
C ASN A 195 -8.97 -13.35 27.56
N ALA A 196 -9.05 -13.69 26.27
CA ALA A 196 -10.01 -13.09 25.35
C ALA A 196 -11.43 -13.61 25.66
N ALA A 197 -12.41 -12.71 25.73
CA ALA A 197 -13.83 -13.08 25.86
C ALA A 197 -14.50 -13.26 24.48
N SER A 198 -13.97 -12.58 23.46
CA SER A 198 -14.42 -12.76 22.08
C SER A 198 -13.29 -12.59 21.07
N LEU A 199 -13.52 -13.08 19.86
CA LEU A 199 -12.58 -13.12 18.75
C LEU A 199 -13.26 -12.60 17.48
N ILE A 200 -12.61 -11.72 16.74
CA ILE A 200 -12.91 -11.50 15.32
C ILE A 200 -11.74 -12.07 14.52
N VAL A 201 -12.03 -12.83 13.47
CA VAL A 201 -11.00 -13.30 12.54
C VAL A 201 -11.20 -12.68 11.16
N ALA A 202 -10.13 -12.54 10.39
CA ALA A 202 -10.23 -12.00 9.03
C ALA A 202 -9.14 -12.52 8.12
N HIS A 203 -9.40 -12.55 6.82
CA HIS A 203 -8.39 -12.76 5.79
C HIS A 203 -8.63 -11.92 4.55
N ASN A 204 -7.58 -11.64 3.78
CA ASN A 204 -7.68 -10.94 2.50
C ASN A 204 -7.56 -11.91 1.33
N HIS A 205 -8.32 -11.68 0.27
CA HIS A 205 -8.06 -12.33 -1.02
C HIS A 205 -7.26 -11.38 -1.92
N PRO A 206 -6.06 -11.75 -2.41
CA PRO A 206 -5.29 -10.92 -3.33
C PRO A 206 -5.99 -10.59 -4.66
N SER A 207 -7.02 -11.36 -5.03
CA SER A 207 -7.90 -11.08 -6.17
C SER A 207 -8.92 -9.96 -5.91
N GLY A 208 -9.04 -9.46 -4.67
CA GLY A 208 -10.03 -8.48 -4.24
C GLY A 208 -11.46 -9.02 -4.07
N ALA A 209 -11.74 -10.27 -4.46
CA ALA A 209 -13.06 -10.88 -4.35
C ALA A 209 -13.38 -11.27 -2.89
N VAL A 210 -14.52 -10.83 -2.36
CA VAL A 210 -14.88 -11.06 -0.94
C VAL A 210 -15.73 -12.31 -0.68
N GLN A 211 -16.11 -13.06 -1.71
CA GLN A 211 -16.93 -14.25 -1.53
C GLN A 211 -16.09 -15.35 -0.83
N PRO A 212 -16.53 -15.87 0.34
CA PRO A 212 -15.78 -16.91 1.03
C PRO A 212 -15.77 -18.24 0.26
N SER A 213 -14.64 -18.93 0.32
CA SER A 213 -14.49 -20.27 -0.21
C SER A 213 -15.13 -21.33 0.68
N ALA A 214 -15.29 -22.55 0.16
CA ALA A 214 -15.73 -23.69 0.96
C ALA A 214 -14.74 -24.03 2.11
N SER A 215 -13.47 -23.62 2.00
CA SER A 215 -12.45 -23.74 3.07
C SER A 215 -12.80 -22.84 4.25
N ASP A 216 -13.11 -21.57 3.96
CA ASP A 216 -13.35 -20.54 4.96
C ASP A 216 -14.64 -20.85 5.71
N CYS A 217 -15.68 -21.27 4.97
CA CYS A 217 -16.92 -21.80 5.52
C CYS A 217 -16.72 -22.96 6.51
N ARG A 218 -15.78 -23.88 6.26
CA ARG A 218 -15.44 -24.96 7.20
C ARG A 218 -14.65 -24.43 8.39
N LEU A 219 -13.66 -23.57 8.14
CA LEU A 219 -12.82 -22.96 9.17
C LEU A 219 -13.64 -22.13 10.16
N THR A 220 -14.60 -21.32 9.70
CA THR A 220 -15.51 -20.55 10.56
C THR A 220 -16.25 -21.46 11.53
N ARG A 221 -16.85 -22.56 11.03
CA ARG A 221 -17.61 -23.51 11.85
C ARG A 221 -16.72 -24.18 12.90
N THR A 222 -15.57 -24.72 12.48
CA THR A 222 -14.62 -25.37 13.39
C THR A 222 -14.06 -24.40 14.44
N LEU A 223 -13.78 -23.15 14.08
CA LEU A 223 -13.34 -22.13 15.05
C LEU A 223 -14.45 -21.82 16.05
N ARG A 224 -15.67 -21.55 15.58
CA ARG A 224 -16.83 -21.26 16.43
C ARG A 224 -17.09 -22.40 17.43
N GLU A 225 -17.11 -23.64 16.95
CA GLU A 225 -17.31 -24.84 17.77
C GLU A 225 -16.19 -25.01 18.81
N ALA A 226 -14.92 -24.84 18.41
CA ALA A 226 -13.80 -24.99 19.32
C ALA A 226 -13.68 -23.85 20.37
N LEU A 227 -14.09 -22.62 20.02
CA LEU A 227 -14.09 -21.47 20.92
C LEU A 227 -15.28 -21.51 21.90
N ALA A 228 -16.43 -22.03 21.47
CA ALA A 228 -17.59 -22.23 22.35
C ALA A 228 -17.31 -23.22 23.50
N LEU A 229 -16.41 -24.20 23.30
CA LEU A 229 -16.00 -25.14 24.36
C LEU A 229 -15.16 -24.50 25.49
N ILE A 230 -14.74 -23.24 25.33
CA ILE A 230 -13.94 -22.48 26.30
C ILE A 230 -14.56 -21.10 26.62
N ASP A 231 -15.87 -20.95 26.40
CA ASP A 231 -16.64 -19.72 26.63
C ASP A 231 -16.11 -18.47 25.90
N VAL A 232 -15.45 -18.66 24.74
CA VAL A 232 -15.00 -17.56 23.87
C VAL A 232 -15.94 -17.45 22.67
N GLN A 233 -16.52 -16.26 22.46
CA GLN A 233 -17.38 -16.03 21.29
C GLN A 233 -16.57 -15.71 20.03
N LEU A 234 -16.79 -16.44 18.94
CA LEU A 234 -16.43 -15.95 17.60
C LEU A 234 -17.46 -14.89 17.19
N ALA A 235 -17.07 -13.61 17.26
CA ALA A 235 -17.97 -12.48 17.02
C ALA A 235 -18.20 -12.22 15.52
N ASP A 236 -17.17 -12.40 14.68
CA ASP A 236 -17.30 -12.38 13.22
C ASP A 236 -16.11 -13.07 12.52
N HIS A 237 -16.31 -13.43 11.25
CA HIS A 237 -15.26 -13.71 10.28
C HIS A 237 -15.41 -12.73 9.10
N LEU A 238 -14.38 -11.95 8.80
CA LEU A 238 -14.38 -10.94 7.75
C LEU A 238 -13.48 -11.33 6.57
N VAL A 239 -14.03 -11.36 5.34
CA VAL A 239 -13.23 -11.48 4.11
C VAL A 239 -12.99 -10.09 3.53
N ILE A 240 -11.74 -9.68 3.47
CA ILE A 240 -11.30 -8.34 3.10
C ILE A 240 -10.91 -8.31 1.62
N GLY A 241 -11.63 -7.50 0.84
CA GLY A 241 -11.29 -7.18 -0.54
C GLY A 241 -10.59 -5.82 -0.65
N ALA A 242 -10.38 -5.38 -1.89
CA ALA A 242 -9.96 -4.01 -2.17
C ALA A 242 -11.01 -3.02 -1.65
N ASP A 243 -12.20 -3.02 -2.25
CA ASP A 243 -13.23 -2.00 -1.99
C ASP A 243 -14.45 -2.49 -1.19
N SER A 244 -14.53 -3.80 -0.93
CA SER A 244 -15.64 -4.42 -0.20
C SER A 244 -15.15 -5.32 0.93
N VAL A 245 -16.06 -5.70 1.83
CA VAL A 245 -15.84 -6.69 2.89
C VAL A 245 -17.07 -7.59 2.99
N TYR A 246 -16.86 -8.90 3.10
CA TYR A 246 -17.90 -9.86 3.47
C TYR A 246 -17.82 -10.14 4.97
N SER A 247 -18.95 -10.10 5.67
CA SER A 247 -19.08 -10.44 7.09
C SER A 247 -19.95 -11.68 7.22
N PHE A 248 -19.42 -12.73 7.84
CA PHE A 248 -20.17 -13.95 8.11
C PHE A 248 -21.35 -13.67 9.06
N ALA A 249 -21.14 -12.85 10.10
CA ALA A 249 -22.19 -12.45 11.03
C ALA A 249 -23.31 -11.66 10.33
N ARG A 250 -22.96 -10.67 9.48
CA ARG A 250 -23.93 -9.90 8.68
C ARG A 250 -24.68 -10.76 7.67
N ALA A 251 -24.05 -11.82 7.16
CA ALA A 251 -24.66 -12.82 6.28
C ALA A 251 -25.51 -13.87 7.04
N GLY A 252 -25.68 -13.74 8.35
CA GLY A 252 -26.52 -14.63 9.16
C GLY A 252 -25.94 -16.02 9.38
N TRP A 253 -24.60 -16.17 9.33
CA TRP A 253 -23.98 -17.45 9.68
C TRP A 253 -24.14 -17.75 11.18
N PRO A 254 -24.49 -19.00 11.53
CA PRO A 254 -24.66 -19.42 12.92
C PRO A 254 -23.31 -19.67 13.62
#